data_AF-A0A4Q3I051-F1
#
_entry.id   AF-A0A4Q3I051-F1
#
_cell.length_a   1.000
_cell.length_b   1.000
_cell.length_c   1.000
_cell.angle_alpha   90.00
_cell.angle_beta   90.00
_cell.angle_gamma   90.00
#
_symmetry.space_group_name_H-M   'P 1'
#
loop_
_entity.id
_entity.type
_entity.pdbx_description
1 polymer ?
#
loop_
_entity_poly.entity_id
_entity_poly.type
_entity_poly.pdbx_seq_one_letter_code
_entity_poly.pdbx_strand_id
1 'polypeptide(L)' 'MIVIVPRLVFGALNGDVYPSRGERWAETEVELPTQLANRRYRDLSTGKDVEAKDSIAVNLAFADHPFALLTAE' A
#
# COMPACT_ATOMS: atom_id res chain seq x y z
N MET A 1 -11.70 -2.36 6.68
CA MET A 1 -10.95 -1.32 5.96
C MET A 1 -9.52 -1.33 6.46
N ILE A 2 -8.55 -1.22 5.55
CA ILE A 2 -7.12 -1.12 5.86
C ILE A 2 -6.64 0.23 5.32
N VAL A 3 -5.83 0.94 6.12
CA VAL A 3 -5.19 2.19 5.72
C VAL A 3 -3.69 2.02 5.91
N ILE A 4 -2.93 2.21 4.83
CA ILE A 4 -1.47 2.08 4.85
C ILE A 4 -0.87 3.43 4.48
N VAL A 5 -0.10 4.00 5.39
CA VAL A 5 0.56 5.31 5.21
C VAL A 5 2.02 5.24 5.63
N PRO A 6 2.96 5.76 4.83
CA PRO A 6 4.36 5.83 5.20
C PRO A 6 4.60 6.95 6.22
N ARG A 7 5.53 6.72 7.15
CA ARG A 7 6.01 7.74 8.10
C ARG A 7 7.46 8.12 7.78
N LEU A 8 7.90 9.30 8.23
CA LEU A 8 9.28 9.81 8.04
C LEU A 8 9.66 10.00 6.56
N VAL A 9 8.70 10.45 5.74
CA VAL A 9 8.80 10.59 4.29
C VAL A 9 9.36 11.96 3.90
N PHE A 10 10.48 12.35 4.49
CA PHE A 10 10.99 13.73 4.39
C PHE A 10 11.30 14.18 2.96
N GLY A 11 11.68 13.24 2.08
CA GLY A 11 11.90 13.52 0.66
C GLY A 11 10.64 13.95 -0.10
N ALA A 12 9.43 13.58 0.36
CA ALA A 12 8.19 13.96 -0.29
C ALA A 12 7.82 15.44 -0.10
N LEU A 13 8.38 16.09 0.93
CA LEU A 13 8.13 17.51 1.23
C LEU A 13 8.96 18.46 0.34
N ASN A 14 10.05 17.97 -0.24
CA ASN A 14 11.03 18.80 -0.96
C ASN A 14 10.82 18.84 -2.48
N GLY A 15 9.71 18.31 -2.98
CA GLY A 15 9.42 18.31 -4.43
C GLY A 15 10.30 17.38 -5.26
N ASP A 16 11.20 16.62 -4.62
CA ASP A 16 11.90 15.54 -5.27
C ASP A 16 10.87 14.54 -5.79
N VAL A 17 10.96 14.26 -7.09
CA VAL A 17 10.27 13.13 -7.72
C VAL A 17 10.78 11.90 -7.01
N TYR A 18 10.01 11.47 -6.01
CA TYR A 18 10.31 10.31 -5.17
C TYR A 18 10.73 9.18 -6.11
N PRO A 19 11.97 8.65 -6.00
CA PRO A 19 12.44 7.63 -6.94
C PRO A 19 11.43 6.49 -6.94
N SER A 20 11.16 5.96 -8.14
CA SER A 20 10.20 4.91 -8.47
C SER A 20 9.69 4.20 -7.21
N ARG A 21 8.50 4.59 -6.72
CA ARG A 21 7.95 4.17 -5.42
C ARG A 21 7.99 2.65 -5.20
N GLY A 22 7.98 1.88 -6.29
CA GLY A 22 8.13 0.43 -6.27
C GLY A 22 9.49 -0.09 -5.80
N GLU A 23 10.61 0.60 -6.07
CA GLU A 23 11.95 0.09 -5.73
C GLU A 23 12.25 0.17 -4.23
N ARG A 24 11.88 1.27 -3.55
CA ARG A 24 12.16 1.43 -2.11
C ARG A 24 11.40 0.46 -1.20
N TRP A 25 10.22 0.05 -1.63
CA TRP A 25 9.33 -0.83 -0.86
C TRP A 25 9.26 -2.24 -1.45
N ALA A 26 10.16 -2.57 -2.39
CA ALA A 26 10.09 -3.81 -3.17
C ALA A 26 9.99 -5.07 -2.30
N GLU A 27 10.65 -5.05 -1.14
CA GLU A 27 10.73 -6.17 -0.19
C GLU A 27 9.92 -5.92 1.10
N THR A 28 9.14 -4.83 1.16
CA THR A 28 8.36 -4.50 2.36
C THR A 28 6.96 -5.02 2.26
N GLU A 29 6.56 -5.78 3.28
CA GLU A 29 5.21 -6.31 3.41
C GLU A 29 4.59 -5.88 4.75
N VAL A 30 3.27 -5.75 4.77
CA VAL A 30 2.48 -5.59 5.99
C VAL A 30 1.77 -6.91 6.24
N GLU A 31 2.19 -7.64 7.27
CA GLU A 31 1.48 -8.82 7.76
C GLU A 31 0.07 -8.44 8.24
N LEU A 32 -0.91 -9.26 7.90
CA LEU A 32 -2.29 -9.04 8.24
C LEU A 32 -2.74 -9.95 9.38
N PRO A 33 -3.48 -9.41 10.37
CA PRO A 33 -4.24 -10.22 11.29
C PRO A 33 -5.19 -11.16 10.53
N THR A 34 -5.48 -12.33 11.10
CA THR A 34 -6.31 -13.37 10.46
C THR A 34 -7.68 -12.86 10.02
N GLN A 35 -8.26 -11.86 10.70
CA GLN A 35 -9.57 -11.29 10.34
C GLN A 35 -9.54 -10.46 9.05
N LEU A 36 -8.35 -10.03 8.62
CA LEU A 36 -8.11 -9.19 7.46
C LEU A 36 -7.41 -9.95 6.31
N ALA A 37 -6.77 -11.07 6.62
CA ALA A 37 -6.09 -11.95 5.66
C ALA A 37 -7.07 -12.72 4.76
N ASN A 38 -6.59 -13.18 3.61
CA ASN A 38 -7.31 -14.01 2.64
C ASN A 38 -8.61 -13.37 2.14
N ARG A 39 -8.56 -12.06 1.88
CA ARG A 39 -9.70 -11.26 1.39
C ARG A 39 -9.27 -10.42 0.18
N ARG A 40 -10.25 -10.14 -0.67
CA ARG A 40 -10.09 -9.16 -1.75
C ARG A 40 -10.47 -7.79 -1.22
N TYR A 41 -9.60 -6.82 -1.49
CA TYR A 41 -9.85 -5.43 -1.19
C TYR A 41 -9.91 -4.61 -2.46
N ARG A 42 -10.63 -3.51 -2.43
CA ARG A 42 -10.60 -2.46 -3.44
C ARG A 42 -9.92 -1.23 -2.89
N ASP A 43 -8.97 -0.68 -3.63
CA ASP A 43 -8.41 0.63 -3.35
C ASP A 43 -9.41 1.71 -3.74
N LEU A 44 -9.81 2.52 -2.76
CA LEU A 44 -10.78 3.60 -2.96
C LEU A 44 -10.24 4.75 -3.82
N SER A 45 -8.92 4.89 -3.94
CA SER A 45 -8.29 5.99 -4.68
C SER A 45 -8.20 5.68 -6.17
N THR A 46 -7.99 4.40 -6.51
CA THR A 46 -7.72 3.95 -7.88
C THR A 46 -8.80 3.04 -8.45
N GLY A 47 -9.65 2.45 -7.61
CA GLY A 47 -10.63 1.44 -7.98
C GLY A 47 -10.04 0.05 -8.27
N LYS A 48 -8.71 -0.11 -8.17
CA LYS A 48 -8.03 -1.38 -8.43
C LYS A 48 -8.26 -2.35 -7.28
N ASP A 49 -8.32 -3.63 -7.61
CA ASP A 49 -8.43 -4.68 -6.60
C ASP A 49 -7.05 -5.15 -6.14
N VAL A 50 -6.97 -5.46 -4.86
CA VAL A 50 -5.77 -5.94 -4.16
C VAL A 50 -6.13 -7.25 -3.48
N GLU A 51 -5.48 -8.33 -3.91
CA GLU A 51 -5.57 -9.62 -3.24
C GLU A 51 -4.64 -9.63 -2.03
N ALA A 52 -5.23 -9.69 -0.84
CA ALA A 52 -4.49 -9.80 0.40
C ALA A 52 -4.54 -11.25 0.87
N LYS A 53 -3.40 -11.94 0.83
CA LYS A 53 -3.21 -13.26 1.46
C LYS A 53 -2.97 -13.03 2.95
N ASP A 54 -1.84 -13.49 3.47
CA ASP A 54 -1.44 -13.25 4.86
C ASP A 54 -0.69 -11.91 5.02
N SER A 55 -0.31 -11.26 3.90
CA SER A 55 0.37 -9.97 3.86
C SER A 55 -0.06 -9.13 2.65
N ILE A 56 0.30 -7.85 2.68
CA ILE A 56 0.19 -6.91 1.55
C ILE A 56 1.57 -6.35 1.22
N ALA A 57 2.00 -6.50 -0.03
CA ALA A 57 3.23 -5.89 -0.53
C ALA A 57 3.06 -4.37 -0.69
N VAL A 58 3.91 -3.60 0.00
CA VAL A 58 3.78 -2.13 0.09
C VAL A 58 4.10 -1.46 -1.25
N ASN A 59 5.04 -2.00 -2.01
CA ASN A 59 5.34 -1.51 -3.37
C ASN A 59 4.12 -1.56 -4.30
N LEU A 60 3.31 -2.61 -4.21
CA LEU A 60 2.08 -2.77 -5.00
C LEU A 60 0.99 -1.83 -4.48
N ALA A 61 0.80 -1.78 -3.17
CA ALA A 61 -0.17 -0.88 -2.55
C ALA A 61 0.13 0.61 -2.85
N PHE A 62 1.40 0.97 -3.02
CA PHE A 62 1.82 2.36 -3.29
C PHE A 62 2.16 2.64 -4.76
N ALA A 63 1.73 1.77 -5.67
CA ALA A 63 2.05 1.89 -7.10
C ALA A 63 1.58 3.25 -7.67
N ASP A 64 0.38 3.70 -7.30
CA ASP A 64 -0.22 4.94 -7.81
C ASP A 64 -0.09 6.11 -6.82
N HIS A 65 -0.30 5.86 -5.52
CA HIS A 65 -0.27 6.87 -4.45
C HIS A 65 0.69 6.45 -3.33
N PRO A 66 1.32 7.38 -2.59
CA PRO A 66 2.21 7.05 -1.47
C PRO A 66 1.40 6.71 -0.20
N PHE A 67 0.26 6.06 -0.38
CA PHE A 67 -0.67 5.58 0.64
C PHE A 67 -1.66 4.62 -0.04
N ALA A 68 -2.38 3.82 0.75
CA ALA A 68 -3.45 2.97 0.25
C ALA A 68 -4.67 3.04 1.19
N LEU A 69 -5.87 3.06 0.58
CA LEU A 69 -7.17 3.04 1.27
C LEU A 69 -7.97 1.83 0.79
N LEU A 70 -7.88 0.72 1.51
CA LEU A 70 -8.38 -0.57 1.06
C LEU A 70 -9.69 -0.92 1.79
N THR A 71 -10.79 -0.99 1.06
CA THR A 71 -12.05 -1.52 1.59
C THR A 71 -12.22 -2.98 1.18
N ALA A 72 -12.72 -3.81 2.10
CA ALA A 72 -13.10 -5.17 1.71
C ALA A 72 -14.29 -5.09 0.75
N GLU A 73 -14.31 -5.96 -0.25
CA GLU A 73 -15.55 -6.24 -1.01
C GLU A 73 -16.58 -6.97 -0.14
#